data_AF-A0A2E2YMF9-F1
#
_entry.id   AF-A0A2E2YMF9-F1
#
_cell.length_a   1.000
_cell.length_b   1.000
_cell.length_c   1.000
_cell.angle_alpha   90.00
_cell.angle_beta   90.00
_cell.angle_gamma   90.00
#
_symmetry.space_group_name_H-M   'P 1'
#
loop_
_entity.id
_entity.type
_entity.pdbx_description
1 polymer ?
#
loop_
_entity_poly.entity_id
_entity_poly.type
_entity_poly.pdbx_seq_one_letter_code
_entity_poly.pdbx_strand_id
1 'polypeptide(L)'
;MTSKTFRLSGKSMDRSWRLIDAKGIPLGRIASEAAKLLLGKHKPNYEPFLPMGDFVVIINTDEIVVTGTKTRDKTYYRHSGYPGGLRARSFSEQMERDSTKVVEQAIKGMLPHNARGRELFRHLNVYSGGDHPHQAQLNEGTGERARKRVRQENNVVTESVDSTTVIKTDEEKIVVGDRLTGSLNRYKRAELDTEAKRIGIDILTGWKKGDVVSAINEYYEQHPQIVED
;
A
#
# COMPACT_ATOMS: atom_id res chain seq x y z
N MET A 1 38.10 20.77 -13.58
CA MET A 1 37.47 20.59 -12.25
C MET A 1 37.57 19.13 -11.88
N THR A 2 38.08 18.79 -10.70
CA THR A 2 38.14 17.38 -10.25
C THR A 2 36.78 16.96 -9.74
N SER A 3 36.02 16.20 -10.53
CA SER A 3 34.74 15.64 -10.10
C SER A 3 34.98 14.41 -9.21
N LYS A 4 34.54 14.47 -7.95
CA LYS A 4 34.54 13.32 -7.03
C LYS A 4 33.12 12.80 -6.88
N THR A 5 32.96 11.49 -6.91
CA THR A 5 31.67 10.84 -6.62
C THR A 5 31.34 11.00 -5.13
N PHE A 6 30.08 11.34 -4.84
CA PHE A 6 29.58 11.44 -3.48
C PHE A 6 29.69 10.08 -2.76
N ARG A 7 30.20 10.08 -1.53
CA ARG A 7 30.38 8.87 -0.69
C ARG A 7 29.74 9.12 0.66
N LEU A 8 28.94 8.17 1.13
CA LEU A 8 28.32 8.25 2.45
C LEU A 8 29.22 7.72 3.56
N SER A 9 29.08 8.31 4.74
CA SER A 9 29.63 7.78 5.98
C SER A 9 28.63 6.82 6.63
N GLY A 10 29.12 5.79 7.33
CA GLY A 10 28.25 4.86 8.05
C GLY A 10 27.39 5.52 9.14
N LYS A 11 27.78 6.71 9.63
CA LYS A 11 26.99 7.45 10.63
C LYS A 11 25.78 8.18 10.03
N SER A 12 25.77 8.43 8.72
CA SER A 12 24.72 9.19 8.03
C SER A 12 23.76 8.28 7.27
N MET A 13 23.31 7.19 7.91
CA MET A 13 22.38 6.24 7.30
C MET A 13 20.97 6.49 7.82
N ASP A 14 20.11 7.06 6.97
CA ASP A 14 18.67 7.12 7.24
C ASP A 14 18.04 5.78 6.83
N ARG A 15 17.34 5.13 7.76
CA ARG A 15 16.65 3.84 7.55
C ARG A 15 15.19 4.02 7.92
N SER A 16 14.30 3.67 7.00
CA SER A 16 12.86 3.73 7.23
C SER A 16 12.31 2.33 7.50
N TRP A 17 11.16 2.27 8.16
CA TRP A 17 10.37 1.05 8.30
C TRP A 17 9.39 0.94 7.13
N ARG A 18 9.24 -0.26 6.57
CA ARG A 18 8.36 -0.56 5.44
C ARG A 18 7.46 -1.74 5.80
N LEU A 19 6.17 -1.61 5.54
CA LEU A 19 5.21 -2.71 5.67
C LEU A 19 4.83 -3.22 4.29
N ILE A 20 4.79 -4.54 4.13
CA ILE A 20 4.34 -5.22 2.93
C ILE A 20 3.26 -6.23 3.33
N ASP A 21 2.09 -6.09 2.75
CA ASP A 21 1.04 -7.11 2.83
C ASP A 21 1.30 -8.18 1.76
N ALA A 22 1.39 -9.44 2.18
CA ALA A 22 1.66 -10.57 1.30
C ALA A 22 0.39 -11.23 0.73
N LYS A 23 -0.80 -10.80 1.16
CA LYS A 23 -2.09 -11.41 0.81
C LYS A 23 -2.34 -11.44 -0.70
N GLY A 24 -2.51 -12.64 -1.26
CA GLY A 24 -2.87 -12.84 -2.66
C GLY A 24 -1.74 -12.55 -3.67
N ILE A 25 -0.53 -12.20 -3.21
CA ILE A 25 0.58 -11.83 -4.09
C ILE A 25 1.51 -13.04 -4.30
N PRO A 26 2.06 -13.24 -5.52
CA PRO A 26 3.04 -14.28 -5.77
C PRO A 26 4.31 -14.14 -4.91
N LEU A 27 4.72 -15.24 -4.25
CA LEU A 27 5.92 -15.30 -3.37
C LEU A 27 7.16 -14.62 -3.96
N GLY A 28 7.46 -14.86 -5.23
CA GLY A 28 8.65 -14.31 -5.88
C GLY A 28 8.62 -12.79 -6.04
N ARG A 29 7.43 -12.20 -6.25
CA ARG A 29 7.27 -10.75 -6.40
C ARG A 29 7.49 -10.03 -5.08
N ILE A 30 6.89 -10.55 -4.00
CA ILE A 30 7.12 -10.05 -2.64
C ILE A 30 8.60 -10.13 -2.28
N ALA A 31 9.23 -11.29 -2.53
CA ALA A 31 10.62 -11.49 -2.18
C ALA A 31 11.57 -10.53 -2.92
N SER A 32 11.31 -10.26 -4.20
CA SER A 32 12.10 -9.33 -5.02
C SER A 32 12.01 -7.88 -4.51
N GLU A 33 10.79 -7.40 -4.23
CA GLU A 33 10.59 -6.05 -3.68
C GLU A 33 11.17 -5.92 -2.27
N ALA A 34 10.94 -6.90 -1.40
CA ALA A 34 11.53 -6.92 -0.07
C ALA A 34 13.06 -6.90 -0.12
N ALA A 35 13.68 -7.72 -0.99
CA ALA A 35 15.13 -7.74 -1.16
C ALA A 35 15.68 -6.39 -1.67
N LYS A 36 14.96 -5.72 -2.58
CA LYS A 36 15.33 -4.38 -3.09
C LYS A 36 15.31 -3.33 -1.97
N LEU A 37 14.33 -3.39 -1.08
CA LEU A 37 14.21 -2.51 0.08
C LEU A 37 15.31 -2.79 1.12
N LEU A 38 15.53 -4.06 1.45
CA LEU A 38 16.59 -4.51 2.35
C LEU A 38 18.00 -4.19 1.82
N LEU A 39 18.21 -4.20 0.50
CA LEU A 39 19.48 -3.79 -0.08
C LEU A 39 19.67 -2.26 -0.09
N GLY A 40 18.59 -1.49 -0.02
CA GLY A 40 18.63 -0.03 -0.15
C GLY A 40 18.80 0.45 -1.59
N LYS A 41 18.64 -0.44 -2.60
CA LYS A 41 18.80 -0.10 -4.03
C LYS A 41 17.80 0.94 -4.55
N HIS A 42 16.72 1.18 -3.80
CA HIS A 42 15.72 2.19 -4.12
C HIS A 42 16.18 3.61 -3.73
N LYS A 43 17.23 3.75 -2.92
CA LYS A 43 17.77 5.05 -2.52
C LYS A 43 18.85 5.49 -3.50
N PRO A 44 18.86 6.76 -3.94
CA PRO A 44 19.86 7.27 -4.89
C PRO A 44 21.27 7.34 -4.28
N ASN A 45 21.37 7.32 -2.96
CA ASN A 45 22.62 7.34 -2.21
C ASN A 45 23.16 5.94 -1.87
N TYR A 46 22.78 4.92 -2.65
CA TYR A 46 23.20 3.54 -2.41
C TYR A 46 24.73 3.36 -2.47
N GLU A 47 25.27 2.71 -1.45
CA GLU A 47 26.69 2.41 -1.30
C GLU A 47 26.89 0.89 -1.12
N PRO A 48 27.64 0.21 -2.00
CA PRO A 48 27.75 -1.25 -2.00
C PRO A 48 28.39 -1.89 -0.76
N PHE A 49 29.18 -1.17 0.03
CA PHE A 49 29.82 -1.75 1.22
C PHE A 49 29.01 -1.50 2.50
N LEU A 50 28.09 -0.53 2.49
CA LEU A 50 27.30 -0.16 3.66
C LEU A 50 25.96 -0.90 3.71
N PRO A 51 25.50 -1.34 4.89
CA PRO A 51 24.18 -1.93 5.11
C PRO A 51 23.14 -0.81 5.31
N MET A 52 22.78 -0.09 4.24
CA MET A 52 21.87 1.08 4.30
C MET A 52 20.41 0.79 3.92
N GLY A 53 20.05 -0.49 3.91
CA GLY A 53 18.68 -0.96 3.69
C GLY A 53 17.69 -0.49 4.74
N ASP A 54 16.42 -0.50 4.35
CA ASP A 54 15.29 -0.24 5.23
C ASP A 54 14.94 -1.49 6.05
N PHE A 55 14.20 -1.30 7.14
CA PHE A 55 13.56 -2.40 7.87
C PHE A 55 12.28 -2.78 7.14
N VAL A 56 12.08 -4.07 6.92
CA VAL A 56 10.92 -4.59 6.16
C VAL A 56 10.13 -5.51 7.06
N VAL A 57 8.85 -5.19 7.24
CA VAL A 57 7.86 -6.00 7.93
C VAL A 57 6.94 -6.60 6.87
N ILE A 58 6.80 -7.92 6.86
CA ILE A 58 5.89 -8.64 5.97
C ILE A 58 4.81 -9.30 6.83
N ILE A 59 3.55 -9.08 6.48
CA ILE A 59 2.37 -9.66 7.15
C ILE A 59 1.59 -10.56 6.20
N ASN A 60 0.67 -11.36 6.77
CA ASN A 60 -0.21 -12.28 6.04
C ASN A 60 0.55 -13.32 5.19
N THR A 61 1.64 -13.89 5.71
CA THR A 61 2.40 -14.89 4.94
C THR A 61 1.65 -16.20 4.73
N ASP A 62 0.59 -16.46 5.48
CA ASP A 62 -0.27 -17.64 5.26
C ASP A 62 -1.08 -17.54 3.95
N GLU A 63 -1.33 -16.32 3.47
CA GLU A 63 -2.16 -16.04 2.29
C GLU A 63 -1.33 -15.81 1.01
N ILE A 64 -0.06 -16.23 0.99
CA ILE A 64 0.78 -16.08 -0.20
C ILE A 64 0.41 -17.04 -1.31
N VAL A 65 0.51 -16.57 -2.55
CA VAL A 65 0.17 -17.35 -3.73
C VAL A 65 1.43 -17.87 -4.40
N VAL A 66 1.35 -19.08 -4.96
CA VAL A 66 2.35 -19.60 -5.89
C VAL A 66 1.64 -20.07 -7.14
N THR A 67 2.15 -19.68 -8.30
CA THR A 67 1.53 -19.95 -9.59
C THR A 67 1.87 -21.35 -10.12
N GLY A 68 0.93 -21.99 -10.82
CA GLY A 68 1.13 -23.26 -11.52
C GLY A 68 1.14 -24.49 -10.58
N THR A 69 1.92 -25.52 -10.92
CA THR A 69 2.00 -26.78 -10.16
C THR A 69 2.96 -26.74 -8.96
N LYS A 70 3.60 -25.59 -8.73
CA LYS A 70 4.64 -25.39 -7.71
C LYS A 70 4.19 -25.69 -6.28
N THR A 71 2.90 -25.57 -5.97
CA THR A 71 2.34 -25.93 -4.66
C THR A 71 2.57 -27.40 -4.32
N ARG A 72 2.60 -28.28 -5.34
CA ARG A 72 2.85 -29.72 -5.20
C ARG A 72 4.31 -30.09 -5.46
N ASP A 73 4.90 -29.51 -6.52
CA ASP A 73 6.21 -29.94 -7.00
C ASP A 73 7.38 -29.36 -6.20
N LYS A 74 7.18 -28.20 -5.56
CA LYS A 74 8.28 -27.53 -4.86
C LYS A 74 8.57 -28.24 -3.53
N THR A 75 9.79 -28.74 -3.42
CA THR A 75 10.28 -29.42 -2.22
C THR A 75 11.43 -28.65 -1.59
N TYR A 76 11.38 -28.49 -0.27
CA TYR A 76 12.42 -27.89 0.56
C TYR A 76 13.30 -28.97 1.17
N TYR A 77 14.60 -28.91 0.89
CA TYR A 77 15.57 -29.86 1.41
C TYR A 77 16.42 -29.23 2.51
N ARG A 78 16.73 -30.04 3.53
CA ARG A 78 17.76 -29.73 4.53
C ARG A 78 18.51 -31.00 4.91
N HIS A 79 19.78 -30.88 5.23
CA HIS A 79 20.61 -32.00 5.65
C HIS A 79 21.18 -31.75 7.05
N SER A 80 21.23 -32.78 7.89
CA SER A 80 21.78 -32.63 9.25
C SER A 80 23.32 -32.70 9.31
N GLY A 81 23.97 -33.25 8.29
CA GLY A 81 25.41 -33.51 8.25
C GLY A 81 25.79 -34.96 8.51
N TYR A 82 24.87 -35.79 9.01
CA TYR A 82 25.07 -37.22 9.25
C TYR A 82 24.63 -38.08 8.05
N PRO A 83 25.18 -39.30 7.85
CA PRO A 83 24.70 -40.22 6.82
C PRO A 83 23.19 -40.48 6.95
N GLY A 84 22.45 -40.42 5.84
CA GLY A 84 20.98 -40.55 5.84
C GLY A 84 20.22 -39.35 6.41
N GLY A 85 20.90 -38.23 6.67
CA GLY A 85 20.33 -37.06 7.34
C GLY A 85 19.48 -36.11 6.48
N LEU A 86 19.11 -36.51 5.26
CA LEU A 86 18.33 -35.69 4.33
C LEU A 86 16.87 -35.63 4.78
N ARG A 87 16.34 -34.41 4.93
CA ARG A 87 14.93 -34.15 5.18
C ARG A 87 14.36 -33.32 4.05
N ALA A 88 13.30 -33.82 3.44
CA ALA A 88 12.53 -33.15 2.41
C ALA A 88 11.16 -32.76 2.98
N ARG A 89 10.63 -31.62 2.55
CA ARG A 89 9.25 -31.20 2.84
C ARG A 89 8.63 -30.59 1.60
N SER A 90 7.37 -30.91 1.33
CA SER A 90 6.66 -30.23 0.26
C SER A 90 6.38 -28.77 0.64
N PHE A 91 6.08 -27.93 -0.36
CA PHE A 91 5.68 -26.55 -0.12
C PHE A 91 4.42 -26.45 0.74
N SER A 92 3.46 -27.34 0.52
CA SER A 92 2.20 -27.38 1.29
C SER A 92 2.47 -27.68 2.77
N GLU A 93 3.27 -28.73 3.05
CA GLU A 93 3.67 -29.08 4.43
C GLU A 93 4.46 -27.95 5.11
N GLN A 94 5.31 -27.26 4.35
CA GLN A 94 6.11 -26.17 4.89
C GLN A 94 5.25 -24.93 5.18
N MET A 95 4.21 -24.68 4.39
CA MET A 95 3.25 -23.59 4.62
C MET A 95 2.43 -23.83 5.89
N GLU A 96 1.88 -25.04 6.06
CA GLU A 96 1.10 -25.41 7.24
C GLU A 96 1.91 -25.33 8.52
N ARG A 97 3.19 -25.71 8.44
CA ARG A 97 4.07 -25.70 9.62
C ARG A 97 4.55 -24.31 9.97
N ASP A 98 5.03 -23.56 8.98
CA ASP A 98 5.70 -22.28 9.15
C ASP A 98 5.81 -21.55 7.79
N SER A 99 4.79 -20.77 7.48
CA SER A 99 4.70 -19.92 6.29
C SER A 99 5.78 -18.82 6.28
N THR A 100 6.16 -18.32 7.46
CA THR A 100 7.21 -17.31 7.61
C THR A 100 8.53 -17.80 7.04
N LYS A 101 8.93 -19.05 7.33
CA LYS A 101 10.15 -19.66 6.75
C LYS A 101 10.15 -19.73 5.23
N VAL A 102 8.99 -19.90 4.59
CA VAL A 102 8.87 -19.94 3.12
C VAL A 102 9.30 -18.60 2.53
N VAL A 103 8.83 -17.51 3.12
CA VAL A 103 9.14 -16.13 2.70
C VAL A 103 10.57 -15.76 3.05
N GLU A 104 11.01 -16.05 4.27
CA GLU A 104 12.39 -15.82 4.72
C GLU A 104 13.41 -16.51 3.80
N GLN A 105 13.20 -17.78 3.46
CA GLN A 105 14.12 -18.53 2.62
C GLN A 105 14.16 -17.98 1.19
N ALA A 106 13.02 -17.52 0.65
CA ALA A 106 12.97 -16.87 -0.65
C ALA A 106 13.77 -15.55 -0.65
N ILE A 107 13.58 -14.70 0.36
CA ILE A 107 14.29 -13.41 0.48
C ILE A 107 15.78 -13.61 0.74
N LYS A 108 16.13 -14.55 1.64
CA LYS A 108 17.53 -14.88 1.96
C LYS A 108 18.31 -15.30 0.72
N GLY A 109 17.70 -16.05 -0.18
CA GLY A 109 18.32 -16.42 -1.46
C GLY A 109 18.60 -15.24 -2.40
N MET A 110 17.88 -14.13 -2.24
CA MET A 110 18.07 -12.90 -3.04
C MET A 110 19.09 -11.92 -2.44
N LEU A 111 19.61 -12.20 -1.24
CA LEU A 111 20.60 -11.37 -0.57
C LEU A 111 22.05 -11.85 -0.83
N PRO A 112 23.05 -10.95 -0.75
CA PRO A 112 24.46 -11.32 -0.85
C PRO A 112 24.85 -12.32 0.25
N HIS A 113 25.59 -13.38 -0.11
CA HIS A 113 25.97 -14.43 0.82
C HIS A 113 27.27 -14.05 1.58
N ASN A 114 27.24 -12.91 2.29
CA ASN A 114 28.38 -12.37 3.03
C ASN A 114 27.96 -11.80 4.40
N ALA A 115 28.89 -11.20 5.14
CA ALA A 115 28.61 -10.60 6.45
C ALA A 115 27.54 -9.49 6.37
N ARG A 116 27.63 -8.62 5.36
CA ARG A 116 26.65 -7.55 5.09
C ARG A 116 25.26 -8.12 4.81
N GLY A 117 25.13 -9.16 3.99
CA GLY A 117 23.83 -9.77 3.70
C GLY A 117 23.21 -10.43 4.93
N ARG A 118 24.01 -11.02 5.82
CA ARG A 118 23.53 -11.52 7.13
C ARG A 118 23.07 -10.40 8.06
N GLU A 119 23.67 -9.22 7.98
CA GLU A 119 23.18 -8.03 8.68
C GLU A 119 21.86 -7.53 8.09
N LEU A 120 21.77 -7.39 6.76
CA LEU A 120 20.55 -6.97 6.07
C LEU A 120 19.39 -7.94 6.34
N PHE A 121 19.65 -9.24 6.39
CA PHE A 121 18.63 -10.23 6.70
C PHE A 121 18.02 -10.05 8.10
N ARG A 122 18.78 -9.49 9.07
CA ARG A 122 18.26 -9.18 10.42
C ARG A 122 17.29 -8.00 10.44
N HIS A 123 17.20 -7.22 9.36
CA HIS A 123 16.21 -6.13 9.25
C HIS A 123 14.86 -6.61 8.71
N LEU A 124 14.77 -7.87 8.30
CA LEU A 124 13.52 -8.49 7.86
C LEU A 124 12.77 -9.02 9.07
N ASN A 125 11.51 -8.61 9.22
CA ASN A 125 10.56 -9.17 10.18
C ASN A 125 9.39 -9.74 9.40
N VAL A 126 9.00 -10.98 9.68
CA VAL A 126 7.95 -11.69 8.94
C VAL A 126 6.96 -12.27 9.93
N TYR A 127 5.67 -12.10 9.64
CA TYR A 127 4.56 -12.54 10.47
C TYR A 127 3.54 -13.30 9.62
N SER A 128 3.05 -14.42 10.17
CA SER A 128 2.04 -15.25 9.52
C SER A 128 0.70 -14.54 9.40
N GLY A 129 0.26 -13.89 10.47
CA GLY A 129 -0.97 -13.10 10.51
C GLY A 129 -0.79 -11.62 10.11
N GLY A 130 -1.88 -10.86 10.22
CA GLY A 130 -1.92 -9.44 9.90
C GLY A 130 -1.30 -8.53 10.96
N ASP A 131 -1.15 -9.03 12.19
CA ASP A 131 -0.66 -8.24 13.32
C ASP A 131 0.86 -8.29 13.46
N HIS A 132 1.44 -7.14 13.82
CA HIS A 132 2.85 -7.00 14.14
C HIS A 132 3.07 -6.08 15.35
N PRO A 133 4.09 -6.33 16.20
CA PRO A 133 4.39 -5.48 17.37
C PRO A 133 5.02 -4.13 17.02
N HIS A 134 5.43 -3.90 15.77
CA HIS A 134 6.22 -2.73 15.34
C HIS A 134 5.38 -1.50 14.94
N GLN A 135 4.17 -1.35 15.47
CA GLN A 135 3.26 -0.26 15.07
C GLN A 135 3.84 1.14 15.32
N ALA A 136 4.52 1.35 16.46
CA ALA A 136 5.10 2.66 16.80
C ALA A 136 6.15 3.13 15.76
N GLN A 137 7.02 2.22 15.33
CA GLN A 137 8.11 2.52 14.40
C GLN A 137 7.61 2.76 12.96
N LEU A 138 6.55 2.05 12.58
CA LEU A 138 5.91 2.22 11.28
C LEU A 138 5.26 3.62 11.14
N ASN A 139 4.68 4.11 12.24
CA ASN A 139 3.98 5.39 12.30
C ASN A 139 4.93 6.59 12.32
N GLU A 140 6.11 6.47 12.94
CA GLU A 140 7.11 7.55 13.00
C GLU A 140 7.62 7.96 11.61
N GLY A 141 7.97 6.99 10.75
CA GLY A 141 8.55 7.26 9.43
C GLY A 141 7.58 7.83 8.39
N THR A 142 6.31 7.44 8.47
CA THR A 142 5.25 7.91 7.56
C THR A 142 4.71 9.27 8.01
N GLY A 143 4.67 9.49 9.33
CA GLY A 143 4.12 10.67 9.97
C GLY A 143 4.90 11.95 9.69
N GLU A 144 6.24 11.95 9.70
CA GLU A 144 6.99 13.22 9.62
C GLU A 144 6.97 13.85 8.21
N ARG A 145 6.99 13.02 7.15
CA ARG A 145 6.87 13.47 5.75
C ARG A 145 5.44 13.85 5.39
N ALA A 146 4.44 13.10 5.87
CA ALA A 146 3.03 13.44 5.72
C ALA A 146 2.67 14.72 6.49
N ARG A 147 3.12 14.86 7.75
CA ARG A 147 2.95 16.09 8.57
C ARG A 147 3.62 17.30 7.94
N LYS A 148 4.81 17.16 7.33
CA LYS A 148 5.46 18.27 6.58
C LYS A 148 4.67 18.69 5.33
N ARG A 149 4.11 17.74 4.57
CA ARG A 149 3.22 18.04 3.42
C ARG A 149 1.93 18.73 3.87
N VAL A 150 1.24 18.16 4.85
CA VAL A 150 0.01 18.73 5.42
C VAL A 150 0.28 20.12 6.02
N ARG A 151 1.44 20.33 6.66
CA ARG A 151 1.85 21.64 7.20
C ARG A 151 2.23 22.65 6.11
N GLN A 152 2.69 22.21 4.93
CA GLN A 152 2.92 23.09 3.78
C GLN A 152 1.62 23.48 3.08
N GLU A 153 0.67 22.54 2.96
CA GLU A 153 -0.64 22.78 2.35
C GLU A 153 -1.53 23.67 3.24
N ASN A 154 -1.48 23.51 4.56
CA ASN A 154 -2.27 24.30 5.51
C ASN A 154 -1.70 25.72 5.77
N ASN A 155 -0.61 26.12 5.12
CA ASN A 155 0.02 27.44 5.32
C ASN A 155 -0.27 28.42 4.16
N VAL A 156 -1.26 28.13 3.31
CA VAL A 156 -1.63 28.97 2.14
C VAL A 156 -2.95 29.72 2.31
N VAL A 157 -3.78 29.44 3.33
CA VAL A 157 -5.02 30.21 3.53
C VAL A 157 -5.30 30.43 5.02
N THR A 158 -5.07 31.66 5.48
CA THR A 158 -5.75 32.21 6.65
C THR A 158 -6.28 33.60 6.28
N GLU A 159 -7.43 33.62 5.63
CA GLU A 159 -8.42 34.67 5.85
C GLU A 159 -9.66 34.01 6.47
N SER A 160 -10.11 34.62 7.56
CA SER A 160 -11.16 34.16 8.46
C SER A 160 -12.54 34.60 7.96
N VAL A 161 -13.51 33.69 7.87
CA VAL A 161 -14.94 33.99 8.09
C VAL A 161 -15.66 32.75 8.69
N ASP A 162 -16.18 32.97 9.89
CA ASP A 162 -17.35 32.39 10.58
C ASP A 162 -17.70 30.88 10.52
N SER A 163 -17.61 30.29 11.74
CA SER A 163 -18.49 29.28 12.36
C SER A 163 -19.33 28.36 11.47
N THR A 164 -18.91 27.09 11.37
CA THR A 164 -19.75 25.89 11.56
C THR A 164 -18.85 24.68 11.77
N THR A 165 -19.13 23.88 12.80
CA THR A 165 -18.37 22.66 13.14
C THR A 165 -18.70 21.53 12.18
N VAL A 166 -17.67 20.90 11.57
CA VAL A 166 -17.81 19.69 10.74
C VAL A 166 -17.04 18.54 11.38
N ILE A 167 -17.75 17.48 11.76
CA ILE A 167 -17.17 16.20 12.19
C ILE A 167 -16.84 15.39 10.93
N LYS A 168 -15.58 14.95 10.79
CA LYS A 168 -15.15 14.02 9.73
C LYS A 168 -15.21 12.60 10.27
N THR A 169 -15.94 11.73 9.58
CA THR A 169 -15.82 10.27 9.70
C THR A 169 -15.66 9.68 8.31
N ASP A 170 -14.82 8.66 8.24
CA ASP A 170 -14.31 8.02 7.03
C ASP A 170 -15.42 7.47 6.11
N GLU A 171 -15.24 7.68 4.80
CA GLU A 171 -15.95 7.07 3.68
C GLU A 171 -17.50 7.13 3.71
N GLU A 172 -18.08 8.14 3.04
CA GLU A 172 -19.31 8.09 2.18
C GLU A 172 -20.09 9.43 2.18
N LYS A 173 -20.51 9.86 0.98
CA LYS A 173 -21.55 10.85 0.62
C LYS A 173 -21.72 12.10 1.48
N ILE A 174 -21.32 13.24 0.93
CA ILE A 174 -21.67 14.57 1.46
C ILE A 174 -23.06 14.93 0.93
N VAL A 175 -24.10 14.78 1.74
CA VAL A 175 -25.42 15.39 1.52
C VAL A 175 -25.41 16.76 2.19
N VAL A 176 -25.26 17.82 1.39
CA VAL A 176 -25.57 19.19 1.84
C VAL A 176 -27.03 19.43 1.44
N GLY A 177 -27.94 19.46 2.41
CA GLY A 177 -29.37 19.72 2.21
C GLY A 177 -30.00 18.95 1.04
N ASP A 178 -30.23 17.63 1.16
CA ASP A 178 -30.95 16.78 0.19
C ASP A 178 -30.54 16.90 -1.30
N ARG A 179 -29.37 17.51 -1.62
CA ARG A 179 -28.86 17.71 -2.99
C ARG A 179 -27.70 16.77 -3.31
N LEU A 180 -27.65 16.30 -4.56
CA LEU A 180 -26.51 15.52 -5.07
C LEU A 180 -25.40 16.48 -5.50
N THR A 181 -24.24 16.42 -4.85
CA THR A 181 -23.09 17.29 -5.16
C THR A 181 -21.96 16.54 -5.88
N GLY A 182 -21.21 17.25 -6.71
CA GLY A 182 -20.08 16.71 -7.48
C GLY A 182 -20.51 15.82 -8.66
N SER A 183 -19.61 14.94 -9.13
CA SER A 183 -19.86 14.15 -10.34
C SER A 183 -21.07 13.21 -10.17
N LEU A 184 -22.14 13.47 -10.94
CA LEU A 184 -23.39 12.71 -10.94
C LEU A 184 -23.20 11.21 -11.29
N ASN A 185 -22.12 10.87 -11.99
CA ASN A 185 -21.80 9.49 -12.36
C ASN A 185 -21.57 8.56 -11.15
N ARG A 186 -21.24 9.13 -9.98
CA ARG A 186 -21.00 8.38 -8.73
C ARG A 186 -22.29 7.94 -8.03
N TYR A 187 -23.44 8.54 -8.34
CA TYR A 187 -24.71 8.25 -7.67
C TYR A 187 -25.45 7.07 -8.30
N LYS A 188 -26.33 6.42 -7.54
CA LYS A 188 -27.17 5.33 -8.04
C LYS A 188 -28.31 5.89 -8.89
N ARG A 189 -28.85 5.08 -9.81
CA ARG A 189 -29.96 5.47 -10.71
C ARG A 189 -31.15 6.06 -9.94
N ALA A 190 -31.57 5.42 -8.86
CA ALA A 190 -32.70 5.86 -8.04
C ALA A 190 -32.50 7.25 -7.41
N GLU A 191 -31.27 7.59 -7.05
CA GLU A 191 -30.93 8.89 -6.47
C GLU A 191 -31.03 9.99 -7.54
N LEU A 192 -30.53 9.71 -8.75
CA LEU A 192 -30.67 10.59 -9.91
C LEU A 192 -32.13 10.77 -10.33
N ASP A 193 -32.95 9.72 -10.23
CA ASP A 193 -34.38 9.80 -10.57
C ASP A 193 -35.16 10.68 -9.58
N THR A 194 -34.77 10.65 -8.31
CA THR A 194 -35.35 11.50 -7.27
C THR A 194 -34.97 12.96 -7.52
N GLU A 195 -33.71 13.21 -7.87
CA GLU A 195 -33.22 14.55 -8.20
C GLU A 195 -33.87 15.09 -9.47
N ALA A 196 -33.99 14.27 -10.52
CA ALA A 196 -34.70 14.63 -11.75
C ALA A 196 -36.16 15.02 -11.49
N LYS A 197 -36.89 14.26 -10.66
CA LYS A 197 -38.25 14.61 -10.25
C LYS A 197 -38.32 15.91 -9.47
N ARG A 198 -37.35 16.18 -8.59
CA ARG A 198 -37.28 17.43 -7.82
C ARG A 198 -37.06 18.64 -8.73
N ILE A 199 -36.23 18.48 -9.75
CA ILE A 199 -35.93 19.49 -10.77
C ILE A 199 -37.11 19.68 -11.75
N GLY A 200 -38.02 18.70 -11.84
CA GLY A 200 -39.15 18.71 -12.77
C GLY A 200 -38.83 18.13 -14.15
N ILE A 201 -37.82 17.27 -14.24
CA ILE A 201 -37.47 16.53 -15.46
C ILE A 201 -38.27 15.22 -15.50
N ASP A 202 -39.19 15.10 -16.46
CA ASP A 202 -39.94 13.88 -16.71
C ASP A 202 -39.07 12.83 -17.41
N ILE A 203 -38.74 11.75 -16.69
CA ILE A 203 -37.94 10.65 -17.24
C ILE A 203 -38.85 9.76 -18.11
N LEU A 204 -38.57 9.70 -19.41
CA LEU A 204 -39.28 8.81 -20.34
C LEU A 204 -38.86 7.34 -20.17
N THR A 205 -39.78 6.43 -20.49
CA THR A 205 -39.50 4.98 -20.50
C THR A 205 -38.39 4.65 -21.50
N GLY A 206 -37.29 4.04 -21.02
CA GLY A 206 -36.16 3.61 -21.84
C GLY A 206 -34.85 4.37 -21.59
N TRP A 207 -34.86 5.45 -20.81
CA TRP A 207 -33.65 6.22 -20.48
C TRP A 207 -32.69 5.44 -19.61
N LYS A 208 -31.43 5.35 -20.03
CA LYS A 208 -30.32 4.76 -19.26
C LYS A 208 -29.83 5.77 -18.23
N LYS A 209 -29.02 5.30 -17.26
CA LYS A 209 -28.42 6.14 -16.22
C LYS A 209 -27.69 7.36 -16.81
N GLY A 210 -26.94 7.16 -17.89
CA GLY A 210 -26.20 8.22 -18.56
C GLY A 210 -27.09 9.34 -19.09
N ASP A 211 -28.26 9.00 -19.65
CA ASP A 211 -29.16 9.98 -20.26
C ASP A 211 -29.75 10.94 -19.21
N VAL A 212 -30.07 10.42 -18.02
CA VAL A 212 -30.54 11.26 -16.90
C VAL A 212 -29.42 12.05 -16.26
N VAL A 213 -28.19 11.50 -16.19
CA VAL A 213 -27.03 12.29 -15.76
C VAL A 213 -26.83 13.49 -16.69
N SER A 214 -26.92 13.28 -18.00
CA SER A 214 -26.79 14.34 -19.00
C SER A 214 -27.88 15.40 -18.85
N ALA A 215 -29.15 14.99 -18.70
CA ALA A 215 -30.26 15.93 -18.55
C ALA A 215 -30.18 16.76 -17.26
N ILE A 216 -29.76 16.16 -16.15
CA ILE A 216 -29.57 16.89 -14.88
C ILE A 216 -28.40 17.87 -14.99
N ASN A 217 -27.29 17.46 -15.62
CA ASN A 217 -26.15 18.35 -15.85
C ASN A 217 -26.54 19.53 -16.75
N GLU A 218 -27.26 19.27 -17.85
CA GLU A 218 -27.74 20.31 -18.76
C GLU A 218 -28.63 21.33 -18.04
N TYR A 219 -29.52 20.86 -17.14
CA TYR A 219 -30.33 21.74 -16.32
C TYR A 219 -29.49 22.62 -15.37
N TYR A 220 -28.47 22.04 -14.73
CA TYR A 220 -27.58 22.78 -13.82
C TYR A 220 -26.69 23.78 -14.55
N GLU A 221 -26.26 23.49 -15.77
CA GLU A 221 -25.54 24.44 -16.63
C GLU A 221 -26.41 25.64 -17.02
N GLN A 222 -27.71 25.41 -17.24
CA GLN A 222 -28.67 26.48 -17.58
C GLN A 222 -29.08 27.32 -16.34
N HIS A 223 -28.97 26.77 -15.13
CA HIS A 223 -29.38 27.42 -13.88
C HIS A 223 -28.23 27.47 -12.84
N PRO A 224 -27.15 28.24 -13.10
CA PRO A 224 -25.98 28.27 -12.24
C PRO A 224 -26.24 28.84 -10.85
N GLN A 225 -27.30 29.65 -10.68
CA GLN A 225 -27.72 30.23 -9.41
C GLN A 225 -28.16 29.18 -8.37
N ILE A 226 -28.42 27.93 -8.80
CA ILE A 226 -28.83 26.84 -7.90
C ILE A 226 -27.61 26.16 -7.24
N VAL A 227 -26.39 26.42 -7.74
CA VAL A 227 -25.15 25.75 -7.31
C VAL A 227 -24.40 26.53 -6.22
N GLU A 228 -24.65 27.83 -6.04
CA GLU A 228 -23.86 28.70 -5.14
C GLU A 228 -24.51 29.07 -3.79
N ASP A 229 -25.70 28.55 -3.46
CA ASP A 229 -26.34 28.71 -2.13
C ASP A 229 -26.34 27.42 -1.29
#